data_AF-W8P5J5-F1
#
_entry.id   AF-W8P5J5-F1
#
_cell.length_a   1.000
_cell.length_b   1.000
_cell.length_c   1.000
_cell.angle_alpha   90.00
_cell.angle_beta   90.00
_cell.angle_gamma   90.00
#
_symmetry.space_group_name_H-M   'P 1'
#
loop_
_entity.id
_entity.type
_entity.pdbx_description
1 polymer ?
#
loop_
_entity_poly.entity_id
_entity_poly.type
_entity_poly.pdbx_seq_one_letter_code
_entity_poly.pdbx_strand_id
1 'polypeptide(L)'
;MNTSKRSFGNGNKRFIRNKYKRSFRNKFRRSSRNKSKRTFHKRLPRIGSGDRIDYKNMSLISRFISERGKILSRRVNRLASKQQRLMTTAIKRARILSLVPFVTSYN
;
A
#
# COMPACT_ATOMS: atom_id res chain seq x y z
N MET A 1 -23.42 15.84 -56.22
CA MET A 1 -22.39 16.54 -57.03
C MET A 1 -21.67 17.57 -56.16
N ASN A 2 -20.45 17.21 -55.78
CA ASN A 2 -19.25 17.94 -55.34
C ASN A 2 -19.36 19.39 -54.84
N THR A 3 -19.10 19.56 -53.53
CA THR A 3 -18.67 20.82 -52.92
C THR A 3 -17.19 21.07 -53.21
N SER A 4 -16.87 22.26 -53.73
CA SER A 4 -15.51 22.64 -54.12
C SER A 4 -14.65 22.94 -52.89
N LYS A 5 -13.48 22.31 -52.85
CA LYS A 5 -12.41 22.54 -51.88
C LYS A 5 -11.82 23.94 -52.10
N ARG A 6 -11.82 24.79 -51.07
CA ARG A 6 -10.98 25.99 -51.01
C ARG A 6 -9.75 25.72 -50.13
N SER A 7 -8.60 25.66 -50.78
CA SER A 7 -7.28 25.66 -50.15
C SER A 7 -6.98 27.06 -49.60
N PHE A 8 -6.58 27.16 -48.34
CA PHE A 8 -5.95 28.37 -47.80
C PHE A 8 -4.63 28.00 -47.13
N GLY A 9 -3.57 28.69 -47.55
CA GLY A 9 -2.17 28.36 -47.34
C GLY A 9 -1.66 28.59 -45.92
N ASN A 10 -0.62 27.83 -45.58
CA ASN A 10 0.12 27.92 -44.33
C ASN A 10 0.95 29.21 -44.27
N GLY A 11 0.48 30.17 -43.47
CA GLY A 11 1.22 31.38 -43.11
C GLY A 11 2.34 31.09 -42.09
N ASN A 12 3.58 31.25 -42.54
CA ASN A 12 4.80 31.27 -41.73
C ASN A 12 4.75 32.36 -40.64
N LYS A 13 4.52 31.98 -39.38
CA LYS A 13 4.90 32.83 -38.23
C LYS A 13 6.32 32.48 -37.79
N ARG A 14 7.28 33.23 -38.35
CA ARG A 14 8.68 33.28 -37.90
C ARG A 14 8.72 33.81 -36.46
N PHE A 15 8.86 32.93 -35.48
CA PHE A 15 9.18 33.35 -34.11
C PHE A 15 10.69 33.43 -33.93
N ILE A 16 11.10 34.63 -33.49
CA ILE A 16 12.45 35.10 -33.26
C ILE A 16 13.15 34.21 -32.22
N ARG A 17 14.35 33.69 -32.57
CA ARG A 17 15.23 32.99 -31.63
C ARG A 17 15.75 34.00 -30.61
N ASN A 18 15.30 33.92 -29.36
CA ASN A 18 15.95 34.65 -28.29
C ASN A 18 17.16 33.83 -27.77
N LYS A 19 18.35 34.33 -28.08
CA LYS A 19 19.63 33.61 -28.05
C LYS A 19 20.49 34.04 -26.85
N TYR A 20 19.93 34.23 -25.65
CA TYR A 20 20.76 34.61 -24.48
C TYR A 20 20.27 33.95 -23.18
N LYS A 21 21.22 33.24 -22.54
CA LYS A 21 21.25 32.76 -21.14
C LYS A 21 20.30 31.63 -20.72
N ARG A 22 20.70 30.39 -21.03
CA ARG A 22 20.40 29.21 -20.18
C ARG A 22 21.70 28.63 -19.61
N SER A 23 22.42 29.43 -18.83
CA SER A 23 23.65 29.05 -18.16
C SER A 23 23.40 28.69 -16.69
N PHE A 24 22.78 27.54 -16.41
CA PHE A 24 22.93 26.82 -15.13
C PHE A 24 22.71 25.33 -15.37
N ARG A 25 23.65 24.69 -16.06
CA ARG A 25 23.73 23.23 -16.15
C ARG A 25 24.11 22.72 -14.75
N ASN A 26 23.11 22.34 -13.96
CA ASN A 26 23.32 21.71 -12.65
C ASN A 26 24.09 20.39 -12.84
N LYS A 27 25.41 20.41 -12.61
CA LYS A 27 26.28 19.23 -12.52
C LYS A 27 26.10 18.54 -11.16
N PHE A 28 24.88 18.16 -10.80
CA PHE A 28 24.69 17.15 -9.76
C PHE A 28 24.71 15.78 -10.42
N ARG A 29 25.91 15.34 -10.82
CA ARG A 29 26.20 13.90 -10.95
C ARG A 29 26.13 13.32 -9.53
N ARG A 30 24.91 13.04 -9.05
CA ARG A 30 24.73 12.13 -7.93
C ARG A 30 25.29 10.80 -8.41
N SER A 31 26.46 10.41 -7.92
CA SER A 31 26.91 9.04 -8.10
C SER A 31 25.77 8.14 -7.63
N SER A 32 25.32 7.26 -8.50
CA SER A 32 24.41 6.18 -8.14
C SER A 32 25.19 5.27 -7.20
N ARG A 33 25.26 5.66 -5.92
CA ARG A 33 25.78 4.82 -4.85
C ARG A 33 24.90 3.58 -4.93
N ASN A 34 25.46 2.48 -5.43
CA ASN A 34 24.83 1.16 -5.50
C ASN A 34 24.49 0.74 -4.07
N LYS A 35 23.39 1.28 -3.54
CA LYS A 35 22.76 0.76 -2.34
C LYS A 35 22.32 -0.62 -2.77
N SER A 36 22.96 -1.65 -2.23
CA SER A 36 22.50 -3.02 -2.37
C SER A 36 20.99 -2.98 -2.14
N LYS A 37 20.22 -3.46 -3.11
CA LYS A 37 18.77 -3.57 -2.96
C LYS A 37 18.59 -4.49 -1.77
N ARG A 38 18.40 -3.92 -0.56
CA ARG A 38 18.05 -4.70 0.63
C ARG A 38 16.84 -5.49 0.20
N THR A 39 17.04 -6.77 -0.05
CA THR A 39 15.95 -7.68 -0.34
C THR A 39 15.06 -7.56 0.87
N PHE A 40 13.89 -6.95 0.67
CA PHE A 40 12.83 -7.03 1.65
C PHE A 40 12.48 -8.51 1.71
N HIS A 41 13.21 -9.28 2.52
CA HIS A 41 12.89 -10.68 2.78
C HIS A 41 11.49 -10.64 3.36
N LYS A 42 10.50 -10.94 2.51
CA LYS A 42 9.11 -11.06 2.90
C LYS A 42 9.06 -12.24 3.86
N ARG A 43 9.15 -11.94 5.15
CA ARG A 43 8.97 -12.94 6.20
C ARG A 43 7.58 -13.53 6.01
N LEU A 44 7.50 -14.86 6.05
CA LEU A 44 6.28 -15.60 5.80
C LEU A 44 5.17 -15.17 6.77
N PRO A 45 3.90 -15.12 6.32
CA PRO A 45 2.78 -14.83 7.19
C PRO A 45 2.63 -15.91 8.26
N ARG A 46 2.15 -15.52 9.44
CA ARG A 46 1.90 -16.45 10.56
C ARG A 46 0.76 -17.44 10.33
N ILE A 47 -0.04 -17.26 9.28
CA ILE A 47 -1.22 -18.06 8.94
C ILE A 47 -0.93 -18.85 7.67
N GLY A 48 -1.10 -20.17 7.72
CA GLY A 48 -0.99 -21.07 6.59
C GLY A 48 -2.22 -21.02 5.68
N SER A 49 -2.11 -21.53 4.46
CA SER A 49 -3.22 -21.57 3.49
C SER A 49 -4.40 -22.44 3.94
N GLY A 50 -4.19 -23.40 4.86
CA GLY A 50 -5.24 -24.27 5.41
C GLY A 50 -5.97 -23.71 6.64
N ASP A 51 -5.47 -22.61 7.22
CA ASP A 51 -6.05 -22.06 8.44
C ASP A 51 -7.36 -21.31 8.13
N ARG A 52 -8.47 -21.84 8.66
CA ARG A 52 -9.78 -21.18 8.56
C ARG A 52 -9.87 -20.02 9.56
N ILE A 53 -10.01 -18.82 9.00
CA ILE A 53 -10.22 -17.56 9.72
C ILE A 53 -11.72 -17.45 10.08
N ASP A 54 -12.07 -17.87 11.29
CA ASP A 54 -13.44 -17.79 11.81
C ASP A 54 -13.47 -17.46 13.30
N TYR A 55 -14.58 -16.85 13.75
CA TYR A 55 -14.81 -16.49 15.16
C TYR A 55 -14.82 -17.72 16.10
N LYS A 56 -15.08 -18.90 15.56
CA LYS A 56 -15.08 -20.18 16.28
C LYS A 56 -13.67 -20.66 16.62
N ASN A 57 -12.66 -20.23 15.87
CA ASN A 57 -11.28 -20.67 16.07
C ASN A 57 -10.54 -19.76 17.07
N MET A 58 -10.84 -19.95 18.36
CA MET A 58 -10.26 -19.13 19.43
C MET A 58 -8.73 -19.26 19.52
N SER A 59 -8.19 -20.44 19.26
CA SER A 59 -6.74 -20.69 19.31
C SER A 59 -5.96 -19.87 18.28
N LEU A 60 -6.60 -19.54 17.14
CA LEU A 60 -6.02 -18.70 16.11
C LEU A 60 -6.22 -17.23 16.47
N ILE A 61 -7.43 -16.84 16.89
CA ILE A 61 -7.77 -15.47 17.26
C ILE A 61 -6.91 -14.92 18.41
N SER A 62 -6.65 -15.74 19.44
CA SER A 62 -5.89 -15.34 20.62
C SER A 62 -4.47 -14.86 20.27
N ARG A 63 -3.87 -15.40 19.21
CA ARG A 63 -2.53 -15.01 18.73
C ARG A 63 -2.46 -13.62 18.09
N PHE A 64 -3.61 -13.05 17.72
CA PHE A 64 -3.73 -11.78 17.00
C PHE A 64 -4.32 -10.64 17.83
N ILE A 65 -4.59 -10.91 19.11
CA ILE A 65 -4.98 -9.90 20.11
C ILE A 65 -3.83 -9.68 21.09
N SER A 66 -3.73 -8.48 21.65
CA SER A 66 -2.85 -8.22 22.76
C SER A 66 -3.46 -8.75 24.06
N GLU A 67 -2.64 -8.85 25.11
CA GLU A 67 -3.09 -9.17 26.47
C GLU A 67 -4.20 -8.24 26.97
N ARG A 68 -4.14 -6.96 26.53
CA ARG A 68 -5.14 -5.92 26.81
C ARG A 68 -6.44 -6.06 26.01
N GLY A 69 -6.56 -7.12 25.20
CA GLY A 69 -7.70 -7.38 24.32
C GLY A 69 -7.71 -6.55 23.04
N LYS A 70 -6.68 -5.74 22.74
CA LYS A 70 -6.62 -4.90 21.52
C LYS A 70 -6.21 -5.74 20.31
N ILE A 71 -6.77 -5.45 19.14
CA ILE A 71 -6.38 -6.14 17.90
C ILE A 71 -4.98 -5.66 17.49
N LEU A 72 -4.04 -6.60 17.30
CA LEU A 72 -2.69 -6.29 16.87
C LEU A 72 -2.67 -5.76 15.43
N SER A 73 -1.76 -4.83 15.16
CA SER A 73 -1.65 -4.23 13.83
C SER A 73 -1.11 -5.22 12.80
N ARG A 74 -1.47 -5.02 11.52
CA ARG A 74 -0.96 -5.82 10.40
C ARG A 74 0.57 -5.88 10.34
N ARG A 75 1.25 -4.79 10.74
CA ARG A 75 2.73 -4.69 10.74
C ARG A 75 3.36 -5.67 11.72
N VAL A 76 2.73 -5.87 12.87
CA VAL A 76 3.16 -6.82 13.90
C VAL A 76 2.80 -8.25 13.49
N ASN A 77 1.55 -8.46 13.06
CA ASN A 77 1.04 -9.80 12.72
C ASN A 77 1.60 -10.36 11.41
N ARG A 78 2.10 -9.49 10.53
CA ARG A 78 2.63 -9.83 9.20
C ARG A 78 1.63 -10.57 8.31
N LEU A 79 0.36 -10.25 8.44
CA LEU A 79 -0.71 -10.81 7.61
C LEU A 79 -0.82 -10.06 6.28
N ALA A 80 -1.30 -10.76 5.25
CA ALA A 80 -1.78 -10.12 4.04
C ALA A 80 -2.97 -9.18 4.37
N SER A 81 -3.16 -8.13 3.58
CA SER A 81 -4.25 -7.17 3.82
C SER A 81 -5.63 -7.83 3.84
N LYS A 82 -5.87 -8.82 2.96
CA LYS A 82 -7.10 -9.60 2.93
C LYS A 82 -7.30 -10.41 4.23
N GLN A 83 -6.26 -11.13 4.66
CA GLN A 83 -6.28 -11.90 5.90
C GLN A 83 -6.51 -11.02 7.13
N GLN A 84 -5.88 -9.85 7.22
CA GLN A 84 -6.10 -8.93 8.34
C GLN A 84 -7.56 -8.43 8.40
N ARG A 85 -8.18 -8.13 7.26
CA ARG A 85 -9.60 -7.73 7.21
C ARG A 85 -10.49 -8.85 7.72
N LEU A 86 -10.28 -10.08 7.24
CA LEU A 86 -11.01 -11.26 7.69
C LEU A 86 -10.82 -11.51 9.19
N MET A 87 -9.58 -11.42 9.68
CA MET A 87 -9.26 -11.52 11.12
C MET A 87 -9.98 -10.46 11.95
N THR A 88 -9.99 -9.23 11.49
CA THR A 88 -10.66 -8.13 12.19
C THR A 88 -12.16 -8.40 12.30
N THR A 89 -12.79 -8.89 11.23
CA THR A 89 -14.22 -9.27 11.24
C THR A 89 -14.48 -10.45 12.18
N ALA A 90 -13.64 -11.49 12.14
CA ALA A 90 -13.75 -12.65 13.03
C ALA A 90 -13.63 -12.25 14.51
N ILE A 91 -12.65 -11.40 14.86
CA ILE A 91 -12.47 -10.90 16.23
C ILE A 91 -13.67 -10.05 16.67
N LYS A 92 -14.20 -9.19 15.80
CA LYS A 92 -15.39 -8.39 16.12
C LYS A 92 -16.61 -9.28 16.40
N ARG A 93 -16.82 -10.34 15.60
CA ARG A 93 -17.88 -11.33 15.85
C ARG A 93 -17.67 -12.07 17.17
N ALA A 94 -16.44 -12.51 17.45
CA ALA A 94 -16.11 -13.18 18.72
C ALA A 94 -16.37 -12.28 19.94
N ARG A 95 -16.12 -10.96 19.83
CA ARG A 95 -16.42 -9.99 20.88
C ARG A 95 -17.92 -9.81 21.14
N ILE A 96 -18.74 -9.77 20.08
CA ILE A 96 -20.21 -9.70 20.23
C ILE A 96 -20.75 -10.96 20.93
N LEU A 97 -20.14 -12.11 20.66
CA LEU A 97 -20.47 -13.38 21.31
C LEU A 97 -19.80 -13.59 22.68
N SER A 98 -19.17 -12.55 23.24
CA SER A 98 -18.45 -12.61 24.53
C SER A 98 -17.33 -13.65 24.63
N LEU A 99 -16.80 -14.15 23.50
CA LEU A 99 -15.67 -15.08 23.46
C LEU A 99 -14.32 -14.37 23.70
N VAL A 100 -14.27 -13.07 23.42
CA VAL A 100 -13.07 -12.23 23.56
C VAL A 100 -13.47 -10.91 24.18
N PRO A 101 -12.74 -10.40 25.20
CA PRO A 101 -13.05 -9.12 25.83
C PRO A 101 -12.76 -7.93 24.91
N PHE A 102 -13.49 -6.84 25.11
CA PHE A 102 -13.24 -5.56 24.43
C PHE A 102 -12.02 -4.83 25.00
N VAL A 103 -11.91 -4.82 26.33
CA VAL A 103 -10.83 -4.22 27.12
C VAL A 103 -10.58 -5.11 28.32
N THR A 104 -9.32 -5.43 28.58
CA THR A 104 -8.89 -6.05 29.83
C THR A 104 -8.03 -5.05 30.60
N SER A 105 -8.57 -4.57 31.71
CA SER A 105 -7.90 -3.72 32.68
C SER A 105 -7.30 -4.62 33.76
N TYR A 106 -6.07 -5.08 33.55
CA TYR A 106 -5.24 -5.55 34.65
C TYR A 106 -4.40 -4.37 35.15
N ASN A 107 -4.23 -4.25 36.47
CA ASN A 107 -3.45 -3.19 37.13
C ASN A 107 -2.08 -2.98 36.48
#